data_AF-A0A2P6QEY3-F1
#
_entry.id   AF-A0A2P6QEY3-F1
#
_cell.length_a   1.000
_cell.length_b   1.000
_cell.length_c   1.000
_cell.angle_alpha   90.00
_cell.angle_beta   90.00
_cell.angle_gamma   90.00
#
_symmetry.space_group_name_H-M   'P 1'
#
loop_
_entity.id
_entity.type
_entity.pdbx_description
1 polymer ?
#
loop_
_entity_poly.entity_id
_entity_poly.type
_entity_poly.pdbx_seq_one_letter_code
_entity_poly.pdbx_strand_id
1 'polypeptide(L)'
;MGEHLTGMPCFRAREAVTDALKKKGLFKETKTNEMCLRICSRSKDVVEPMIKPQRYIKCSDMGNEALNAVTDDENRKLEIIPRQYTAEWKRWLRNISDWCVWRQLWWSHRVLARYVVF
;
A
#
# COMPACT_ATOMS: atom_id res chain seq x y z
N MET A 1 18.48 -17.77 15.65
CA MET A 1 17.51 -17.36 16.70
C MET A 1 16.10 -17.44 16.12
N GLY A 2 15.21 -18.29 16.67
CA GLY A 2 13.80 -18.32 16.25
C GLY A 2 13.37 -19.46 15.32
N GLU A 3 14.19 -20.49 15.09
CA GLU A 3 13.87 -21.61 14.20
C GLU A 3 12.51 -22.25 14.50
N HIS A 4 12.15 -22.36 15.79
CA HIS A 4 10.87 -22.90 16.27
C HIS A 4 9.62 -22.12 15.84
N LEU A 5 9.75 -20.90 15.31
CA LEU A 5 8.64 -20.07 14.81
C LEU A 5 8.53 -20.10 13.28
N THR A 6 9.51 -20.70 12.60
CA THR A 6 9.59 -20.71 11.14
C THR A 6 8.43 -21.52 10.56
N GLY A 7 7.74 -20.97 9.56
CA GLY A 7 6.59 -21.61 8.92
C GLY A 7 5.26 -21.47 9.66
N MET A 8 5.23 -20.83 10.83
CA MET A 8 3.97 -20.56 11.53
C MET A 8 3.20 -19.38 10.90
N PRO A 9 1.86 -19.43 10.84
CA PRO A 9 1.05 -18.27 10.48
C PRO A 9 1.30 -17.08 11.41
N CYS A 10 1.26 -15.85 10.87
CA CYS A 10 1.64 -14.63 11.59
C CYS A 10 0.93 -14.45 12.94
N PHE A 11 -0.37 -14.72 13.01
CA PHE A 11 -1.15 -14.59 14.25
C PHE A 11 -0.74 -15.62 15.32
N ARG A 12 -0.49 -16.87 14.92
CA ARG A 12 0.01 -17.90 15.84
C ARG A 12 1.45 -17.62 16.27
N ALA A 13 2.28 -17.15 15.35
CA ALA A 13 3.64 -16.74 15.65
C ALA A 13 3.66 -15.61 16.69
N ARG A 14 2.72 -14.65 16.62
CA ARG A 14 2.61 -13.56 17.61
C ARG A 14 2.36 -14.08 19.03
N GLU A 15 1.46 -15.05 19.19
CA GLU A 15 1.19 -15.67 20.50
C GLU A 15 2.42 -16.43 21.00
N ALA A 16 3.03 -17.28 20.15
CA ALA A 16 4.22 -18.05 20.49
C ALA A 16 5.42 -17.17 20.87
N VAL A 17 5.62 -16.03 20.18
CA VAL A 17 6.64 -15.04 20.54
C VAL A 17 6.37 -14.45 21.91
N THR A 18 5.12 -14.12 22.21
CA THR A 18 4.73 -13.56 23.52
C THR A 18 5.04 -14.53 24.65
N ASP A 19 4.72 -15.82 24.46
CA ASP A 19 5.02 -16.86 25.44
C ASP A 19 6.52 -17.13 25.58
N ALA A 20 7.27 -17.11 24.48
CA ALA A 20 8.72 -17.22 24.52
C ALA A 20 9.37 -16.05 25.27
N LEU A 21 8.85 -14.82 25.12
CA LEU A 21 9.31 -13.65 25.86
C LEU A 21 9.01 -13.77 27.36
N LYS A 22 7.84 -14.28 27.74
CA LYS A 22 7.48 -14.56 29.13
C LYS A 22 8.41 -15.58 29.76
N LYS A 23 8.69 -16.68 29.07
CA LYS A 23 9.62 -17.74 29.55
C LYS A 23 11.04 -17.21 29.77
N LYS A 24 11.47 -16.22 28.98
CA LYS A 24 12.78 -15.58 29.11
C LYS A 24 12.82 -14.43 30.12
N GLY A 25 11.70 -14.08 30.76
CA GLY A 25 11.61 -12.95 31.69
C GLY A 25 11.77 -11.57 31.02
N LEU A 26 11.66 -11.49 29.69
CA LEU A 26 11.80 -10.25 28.91
C LEU A 26 10.45 -9.56 28.64
N PHE A 27 9.36 -10.18 29.05
CA PHE A 27 8.01 -9.68 28.84
C PHE A 27 7.63 -8.68 29.95
N LYS A 28 7.26 -7.45 29.55
CA LYS A 28 6.91 -6.37 30.49
C LYS A 28 5.42 -6.31 30.81
N GLU A 29 4.58 -6.07 29.81
CA GLU A 29 3.13 -5.92 29.97
C GLU A 29 2.40 -6.09 28.63
N THR A 30 1.10 -6.41 28.69
CA THR A 30 0.17 -6.27 27.55
C THR A 30 -0.86 -5.21 27.90
N LYS A 31 -1.06 -4.24 27.01
CA LYS A 31 -2.09 -3.20 27.12
C LYS A 31 -2.98 -3.21 25.88
N THR A 32 -4.27 -2.97 26.07
CA THR A 32 -5.20 -2.77 24.97
C THR A 32 -4.83 -1.50 24.23
N ASN A 33 -4.70 -1.60 22.91
CA ASN A 33 -4.40 -0.48 22.04
C ASN A 33 -5.37 -0.50 20.86
N GLU A 34 -6.09 0.60 20.66
CA GLU A 34 -6.93 0.77 19.49
C GLU A 34 -6.05 1.04 18.27
N MET A 35 -6.19 0.21 17.24
CA MET A 35 -5.35 0.28 16.04
C MET A 35 -6.23 0.35 14.80
N CYS A 36 -5.84 1.21 13.86
CA CYS A 36 -6.43 1.21 12.52
C CYS A 36 -5.70 0.17 11.66
N LEU A 37 -6.33 -0.99 11.46
CA LEU A 37 -5.79 -2.05 10.62
C LEU A 37 -6.13 -1.81 9.14
N ARG A 38 -5.16 -2.00 8.26
CA ARG A 38 -5.39 -1.99 6.83
C ARG A 38 -5.97 -3.32 6.40
N ILE A 39 -7.17 -3.28 5.83
CA ILE A 39 -7.93 -4.46 5.43
C ILE A 39 -8.03 -4.48 3.91
N CYS A 40 -7.85 -5.66 3.31
CA CYS A 40 -8.05 -5.87 1.89
C CYS A 40 -9.53 -5.62 1.55
N SER A 41 -9.81 -4.74 0.59
CA SER A 41 -11.19 -4.40 0.21
C SER A 41 -12.00 -5.61 -0.26
N ARG A 42 -11.34 -6.63 -0.83
CA ARG A 42 -11.96 -7.84 -1.39
C ARG A 42 -12.02 -9.00 -0.39
N SER A 43 -10.87 -9.49 0.10
CA SER A 43 -10.83 -10.67 0.99
C SER A 43 -11.19 -10.34 2.44
N LYS A 44 -11.21 -9.05 2.82
CA LYS A 44 -11.37 -8.58 4.20
C LYS A 44 -10.28 -9.06 5.17
N ASP A 45 -9.19 -9.60 4.63
CA ASP A 45 -8.03 -10.00 5.43
C ASP A 45 -7.11 -8.82 5.74
N VAL A 46 -6.29 -8.95 6.80
CA VAL A 46 -5.34 -7.92 7.24
C VAL A 46 -4.17 -7.86 6.25
N VAL A 47 -3.87 -6.64 5.77
CA VAL A 47 -2.80 -6.42 4.79
C VAL A 47 -1.45 -6.28 5.48
N GLU A 48 -0.53 -7.17 5.13
CA GLU A 48 0.85 -7.13 5.61
C GLU A 48 1.78 -6.43 4.61
N PRO A 49 2.51 -5.37 5.00
CA PRO A 49 3.50 -4.75 4.15
C PRO A 49 4.74 -5.66 4.06
N MET A 50 5.06 -6.09 2.85
CA MET A 50 6.29 -6.84 2.54
C MET A 50 7.04 -6.18 1.39
N ILE A 51 8.36 -6.12 1.49
CA ILE A 51 9.22 -5.64 0.41
C ILE A 51 9.27 -6.73 -0.66
N LYS A 52 8.77 -6.43 -1.85
CA LYS A 52 8.86 -7.29 -3.02
C LYS A 52 9.21 -6.44 -4.24
N PRO A 53 10.03 -6.94 -5.18
CA PRO A 53 10.24 -6.27 -6.45
C PRO A 53 8.90 -6.23 -7.22
N GLN A 54 8.47 -5.04 -7.61
CA GLN A 54 7.22 -4.80 -8.35
C GLN A 54 7.45 -3.72 -9.40
N ARG A 55 6.51 -3.58 -10.34
CA ARG A 55 6.54 -2.51 -11.34
C ARG A 55 5.65 -1.34 -10.94
N TYR A 56 6.24 -0.15 -11.03
CA TYR A 56 5.62 1.11 -10.68
C TYR A 56 5.61 2.04 -11.89
N ILE A 57 4.59 2.90 -11.95
CA ILE A 57 4.55 4.03 -12.87
C ILE A 57 4.93 5.28 -12.07
N LYS A 58 5.86 6.08 -12.60
CA LYS A 58 6.22 7.37 -12.03
C LYS A 58 5.05 8.34 -12.22
N CYS A 59 4.39 8.71 -11.13
CA CYS A 59 3.14 9.47 -11.21
C CYS A 59 3.31 10.98 -11.03
N SER A 60 4.50 11.47 -10.66
CA SER A 60 4.74 12.89 -10.39
C SER A 60 4.37 13.79 -11.58
N ASP A 61 4.86 13.43 -12.76
CA ASP A 61 4.78 14.29 -13.95
C ASP A 61 3.34 14.30 -14.49
N MET A 62 2.73 13.11 -14.55
CA MET A 62 1.31 12.94 -14.90
C MET A 62 0.38 13.65 -13.90
N GLY A 63 0.70 13.59 -12.61
CA GLY A 63 -0.08 14.25 -11.56
C GLY A 63 -0.05 15.77 -11.69
N ASN A 64 1.11 16.34 -12.01
CA ASN A 64 1.27 17.77 -12.27
C ASN A 64 0.49 18.21 -13.50
N GLU A 65 0.54 17.44 -14.59
CA GLU A 65 -0.23 17.74 -15.81
C GLU A 65 -1.74 17.71 -15.55
N ALA A 66 -2.21 16.68 -14.82
CA ALA A 66 -3.61 16.56 -14.42
C ALA A 66 -4.08 17.66 -13.45
N LEU A 67 -3.17 18.18 -12.61
CA LEU A 67 -3.46 19.31 -11.75
C LEU A 67 -3.60 20.60 -12.58
N ASN A 68 -2.65 20.88 -13.48
CA ASN A 68 -2.68 22.05 -14.35
C ASN A 68 -3.93 22.09 -15.23
N ALA A 69 -4.40 20.94 -15.73
CA ALA A 69 -5.61 20.87 -16.54
C ALA A 69 -6.87 21.48 -15.87
N VAL A 70 -6.91 21.50 -14.54
CA VAL A 70 -8.03 22.03 -13.75
C VAL A 70 -7.72 23.39 -13.14
N THR A 71 -6.45 23.67 -12.81
CA THR A 71 -6.06 24.89 -12.09
C THR A 71 -5.59 26.04 -12.96
N ASP A 72 -5.21 25.78 -14.21
CA ASP A 72 -4.86 26.83 -15.15
C ASP A 72 -6.12 27.62 -15.49
N ASP A 73 -6.18 28.89 -15.07
CA ASP A 73 -7.32 29.77 -15.32
C ASP A 73 -7.28 30.39 -16.73
N GLU A 74 -6.10 30.44 -17.36
CA GLU A 74 -5.92 30.99 -18.71
C GLU A 74 -6.25 29.95 -19.78
N ASN A 75 -5.85 28.70 -19.57
CA ASN A 75 -6.08 27.59 -20.50
C ASN A 75 -6.73 26.38 -19.80
N ARG A 76 -7.82 26.60 -19.07
CA ARG A 76 -8.53 25.52 -18.36
C ARG A 76 -9.04 24.46 -19.35
N LYS A 77 -8.51 23.24 -19.23
CA LYS A 77 -8.91 22.10 -20.09
C LYS A 77 -10.06 21.28 -19.51
N LEU A 78 -10.23 21.29 -18.18
CA LEU A 78 -11.21 20.48 -17.48
C LEU A 78 -11.88 21.27 -16.35
N GLU A 79 -13.21 21.21 -16.28
CA GLU A 79 -14.00 21.76 -15.17
C GLU A 79 -14.59 20.63 -14.33
N ILE A 80 -14.41 20.71 -13.01
CA ILE A 80 -14.96 19.74 -12.05
C ILE A 80 -16.28 20.28 -11.48
N ILE A 81 -17.35 19.52 -11.65
CA ILE A 81 -18.69 19.84 -11.13
C ILE A 81 -19.12 18.72 -10.16
N PRO A 82 -19.55 19.03 -8.93
CA PRO A 82 -19.51 20.33 -8.23
C PRO A 82 -18.09 20.88 -7.94
N ARG A 83 -17.94 22.22 -7.93
CA ARG A 83 -16.64 22.90 -7.78
C ARG A 83 -15.88 22.59 -6.50
N GLN A 84 -16.58 22.23 -5.42
CA GLN A 84 -15.97 21.84 -4.14
C GLN A 84 -14.98 20.67 -4.27
N TYR A 85 -15.20 19.76 -5.22
CA TYR A 85 -14.31 18.62 -5.45
C TYR A 85 -12.95 19.01 -6.05
N THR A 86 -12.81 20.25 -6.55
CA THR A 86 -11.52 20.78 -7.02
C THR A 86 -10.49 20.83 -5.89
N ALA A 87 -10.91 21.10 -4.66
CA ALA A 87 -10.01 21.10 -3.50
C ALA A 87 -9.45 19.70 -3.24
N GLU A 88 -10.31 18.67 -3.32
CA GLU A 88 -9.93 17.27 -3.13
C GLU A 88 -9.01 16.79 -4.25
N TRP A 89 -9.30 17.16 -5.50
CA TRP A 89 -8.44 16.90 -6.67
C TRP A 89 -7.02 17.43 -6.45
N LYS A 90 -6.90 18.72 -6.07
CA LYS A 90 -5.60 19.33 -5.77
C LYS A 90 -4.90 18.66 -4.57
N ARG A 91 -5.66 18.22 -3.56
CA ARG A 91 -5.09 17.55 -2.38
C ARG A 91 -4.48 16.20 -2.74
N TRP A 92 -5.18 15.41 -3.56
CA TRP A 92 -4.72 14.10 -4.00
C TRP A 92 -3.50 14.18 -4.91
N LEU A 93 -3.56 15.02 -5.96
CA LEU A 93 -2.52 15.06 -6.98
C LEU A 93 -1.21 15.71 -6.50
N ARG A 94 -1.27 16.66 -5.56
CA ARG A 94 -0.05 17.29 -4.99
C ARG A 94 0.86 16.33 -4.23
N ASN A 95 0.29 15.27 -3.65
CA ASN A 95 1.05 14.28 -2.88
C ASN A 95 0.89 12.87 -3.47
N ILE A 96 0.80 12.78 -4.81
CA ILE A 96 0.65 11.50 -5.48
C ILE A 96 1.94 10.67 -5.33
N SER A 97 1.78 9.42 -4.91
CA SER A 97 2.87 8.44 -4.86
C SER A 97 2.88 7.60 -6.13
N ASP A 98 4.03 7.02 -6.46
CA ASP A 98 4.15 6.12 -7.61
C ASP A 98 3.19 4.94 -7.53
N TRP A 99 2.52 4.68 -8.64
CA TRP A 99 1.45 3.69 -8.67
C TRP A 99 2.01 2.32 -9.03
N CYS A 100 1.87 1.37 -8.09
CA CYS A 100 2.12 -0.03 -8.39
C CYS A 100 1.04 -0.54 -9.35
N VAL A 101 1.44 -0.96 -10.55
CA VAL A 101 0.55 -1.55 -11.56
C VAL A 101 0.67 -3.06 -11.67
N TRP A 102 1.74 -3.63 -11.11
CA TRP A 102 1.91 -5.08 -11.10
C TRP A 102 0.97 -5.75 -10.11
N ARG A 103 0.36 -6.87 -10.51
CA ARG A 103 -0.53 -7.67 -9.67
C ARG A 103 -0.22 -9.16 -9.84
N GLN A 104 -0.15 -9.88 -8.73
CA GLN A 104 0.03 -11.33 -8.70
C GLN A 104 -1.36 -12.00 -8.73
N LEU A 105 -2.03 -11.94 -9.87
CA LEU A 105 -3.38 -12.47 -10.08
C LEU A 105 -3.41 -13.35 -11.32
N TRP A 106 -4.24 -14.39 -11.30
CA TRP A 106 -4.47 -15.27 -12.45
C TRP A 106 -5.34 -14.60 -13.51
N TRP A 107 -6.35 -13.84 -13.08
CA TRP A 107 -7.28 -13.17 -13.96
C TRP A 107 -6.90 -11.70 -14.16
N SER A 108 -6.13 -11.43 -15.21
CA SER A 108 -5.83 -10.07 -15.66
C SER A 108 -5.17 -10.08 -17.05
N HIS A 109 -4.95 -8.89 -17.60
CA HIS A 109 -4.10 -8.70 -18.77
C HIS A 109 -2.64 -9.02 -18.38
N ARG A 110 -1.98 -9.85 -19.18
CA ARG A 110 -0.57 -10.17 -18.95
C ARG A 110 0.30 -8.97 -19.33
N VAL A 111 1.25 -8.64 -18.46
CA VAL A 111 2.21 -7.58 -18.75
C VAL A 111 3.17 -8.04 -19.84
N LEU A 112 3.30 -7.24 -20.89
CA LEU A 112 4.19 -7.50 -22.02
C LEU A 112 5.64 -7.18 -21.64
N ALA A 113 6.28 -8.05 -20.85
CA ALA A 113 7.67 -7.94 -20.47
C ALA A 113 8.40 -9.27 -20.69
N ARG A 114 9.67 -9.20 -21.09
CA ARG A 114 10.56 -10.36 -21.24
C ARG A 114 11.78 -10.16 -20.37
N TYR A 115 12.24 -11.24 -19.75
CA TYR A 115 13.53 -11.30 -19.06
C TYR A 115 14.51 -11.97 -20.02
N VAL A 116 15.68 -11.34 -20.21
CA VAL A 116 16.80 -11.96 -20.92
C VAL A 116 17.73 -12.54 -19.87
N VAL A 117 18.08 -13.82 -20.02
CA VAL A 117 19.04 -14.51 -19.15
C VAL A 117 20.22 -14.89 -20.05
N PHE A 118 21.43 -14.50 -19.65
CA PHE A 118 22.68 -14.84 -20.32
C PHE A 118 23.31 -16.07 -19.67
#